data_AF-A0A3N0IWG0-F1
#
_entry.id   AF-A0A3N0IWG0-F1
#
_cell.length_a   1.000
_cell.length_b   1.000
_cell.length_c   1.000
_cell.angle_alpha   90.00
_cell.angle_beta   90.00
_cell.angle_gamma   90.00
#
_symmetry.space_group_name_H-M   'P 1'
#
loop_
_entity.id
_entity.type
_entity.pdbx_description
1 polymer ?
#
loop_
_entity_poly.entity_id
_entity_poly.type
_entity_poly.pdbx_seq_one_letter_code
_entity_poly.pdbx_strand_id
1 'polypeptide(L)'
;MDLPEQRLVVHPRIQKRHPDVLEEDVRTAWRNAVRIQKREGSFDDRYLAVGIDQRGRLLEITAVRLDRETVLAFHAMKATVKAVTELGLKTKRRRS
;
A
#
# COMPACT_ATOMS: atom_id res chain seq x y z
N MET A 1 -17.03 1.91 -2.01
CA MET A 1 -15.57 1.73 -2.03
C MET A 1 -15.24 0.81 -0.87
N ASP A 2 -15.12 -0.50 -1.12
CA ASP A 2 -15.07 -1.57 -0.10
C ASP A 2 -13.76 -1.69 0.70
N LEU A 3 -13.09 -0.60 1.09
CA LEU A 3 -11.81 -0.70 1.81
C LEU A 3 -11.53 0.51 2.71
N PRO A 4 -11.87 0.38 4.00
CA PRO A 4 -10.84 0.16 5.04
C PRO A 4 -11.11 -1.04 5.98
N GLU A 5 -12.18 -1.81 5.81
CA GLU A 5 -12.56 -2.91 6.73
C GLU A 5 -11.99 -4.30 6.37
N GLN A 6 -11.35 -4.47 5.21
CA GLN A 6 -10.85 -5.80 4.82
C GLN A 6 -9.64 -6.21 5.65
N ARG A 7 -9.63 -7.49 6.03
CA ARG A 7 -8.54 -8.13 6.76
C ARG A 7 -7.31 -8.22 5.85
N LEU A 8 -6.26 -7.48 6.22
CA LEU A 8 -4.97 -7.56 5.54
C LEU A 8 -4.21 -8.81 6.00
N VAL A 9 -3.75 -9.63 5.07
CA VAL A 9 -2.74 -10.66 5.28
C VAL A 9 -1.42 -10.15 4.73
N VAL A 10 -0.33 -10.26 5.50
CA VAL A 10 1.00 -9.81 5.08
C VAL A 10 1.83 -11.02 4.71
N HIS A 11 2.31 -11.07 3.47
CA HIS A 11 3.10 -12.21 3.00
C HIS A 11 4.54 -12.14 3.56
N PRO A 12 5.10 -13.24 4.09
CA PRO A 12 6.46 -13.26 4.67
C PRO A 12 7.59 -12.80 3.72
N ARG A 13 7.33 -12.84 2.40
CA ARG A 13 8.26 -12.33 1.37
C ARG A 13 8.60 -10.85 1.55
N ILE A 14 7.70 -10.05 2.13
CA ILE A 14 7.95 -8.61 2.35
C ILE A 14 9.18 -8.45 3.25
N GLN A 15 9.15 -9.03 4.45
CA GLN A 15 10.25 -8.93 5.40
C GLN A 15 11.52 -9.63 4.88
N LYS A 16 11.40 -10.73 4.11
CA LYS A 16 12.55 -11.37 3.46
C LYS A 16 13.26 -10.46 2.45
N ARG A 17 12.55 -9.56 1.75
CA ARG A 17 13.14 -8.62 0.78
C ARG A 17 13.46 -7.25 1.38
N HIS A 18 12.70 -6.84 2.40
CA HIS A 18 12.83 -5.57 3.10
C HIS A 18 12.84 -5.84 4.61
N PRO A 19 13.99 -6.28 5.17
CA PRO A 19 14.07 -6.66 6.59
C PRO A 19 13.76 -5.52 7.57
N ASP A 20 13.84 -4.27 7.11
CA ASP A 20 13.51 -3.04 7.85
C ASP A 20 12.01 -2.69 7.84
N VAL A 21 11.20 -3.47 7.11
CA VAL A 21 9.74 -3.35 7.04
C VAL A 21 9.13 -4.53 7.79
N LEU A 22 8.63 -4.26 9.00
CA LEU A 22 7.98 -5.25 9.83
C LEU A 22 6.53 -5.45 9.38
N GLU A 23 5.95 -6.60 9.72
CA GLU A 23 4.56 -6.89 9.42
C GLU A 23 3.60 -5.82 9.98
N GLU A 24 3.85 -5.36 11.21
CA GLU A 24 3.05 -4.32 11.86
C GLU A 24 3.17 -2.96 11.16
N ASP A 25 4.32 -2.64 10.56
CA ASP A 25 4.50 -1.42 9.78
C ASP A 25 3.54 -1.43 8.57
N VAL A 26 3.45 -2.58 7.88
CA VAL A 26 2.56 -2.77 6.72
C VAL A 26 1.09 -2.70 7.14
N ARG A 27 0.71 -3.36 8.24
CA ARG A 27 -0.66 -3.32 8.76
C ARG A 27 -1.08 -1.91 9.15
N THR A 28 -0.18 -1.19 9.83
CA THR A 28 -0.43 0.19 10.24
C THR A 28 -0.54 1.12 9.04
N ALA A 29 0.39 1.02 8.08
CA ALA A 29 0.34 1.81 6.86
C ALA A 29 -0.92 1.53 6.02
N TRP A 30 -1.41 0.28 5.99
CA TRP A 30 -2.67 -0.06 5.32
C TRP A 30 -3.89 0.57 6.00
N ARG A 31 -4.00 0.48 7.33
CA ARG A 31 -5.08 1.15 8.09
C ARG A 31 -5.03 2.66 7.92
N ASN A 32 -3.83 3.23 7.89
CA ASN A 32 -3.57 4.65 7.72
C ASN A 32 -3.33 5.03 6.25
N ALA A 33 -3.92 4.28 5.31
CA ALA A 33 -3.72 4.54 3.89
C ALA A 33 -4.23 5.95 3.54
N VAL A 34 -3.32 6.78 3.02
CA VAL A 34 -3.66 8.09 2.46
C VAL A 34 -4.43 7.90 1.16
N ARG A 35 -4.07 6.86 0.39
CA ARG A 35 -4.76 6.50 -0.84
C ARG A 35 -4.61 5.02 -1.14
N ILE A 36 -5.68 4.43 -1.64
CA ILE A 36 -5.73 3.07 -2.19
C ILE A 36 -6.32 3.17 -3.59
N GLN A 37 -5.66 2.56 -4.58
CA GLN A 37 -6.12 2.52 -5.96
C GLN A 37 -6.09 1.09 -6.48
N LYS A 38 -7.19 0.65 -7.10
CA LYS A 38 -7.20 -0.56 -7.91
C LYS A 38 -6.42 -0.28 -9.19
N ARG A 39 -5.46 -1.13 -9.54
CA ARG A 39 -4.73 -1.04 -10.81
C ARG A 39 -5.58 -1.67 -11.91
N GLU A 40 -6.00 -0.89 -12.89
CA GLU A 40 -6.76 -1.38 -14.04
C GLU A 40 -5.89 -2.29 -14.92
N GLY A 41 -6.51 -3.31 -15.53
CA GLY A 41 -5.83 -4.22 -16.47
C GLY A 41 -5.00 -5.35 -15.85
N SER A 42 -4.96 -5.50 -14.52
CA SER A 42 -4.44 -6.73 -13.90
C SER A 42 -5.54 -7.80 -13.82
N PHE A 43 -5.23 -9.02 -14.26
CA PHE A 43 -6.14 -10.18 -14.17
C PHE A 43 -6.58 -10.47 -12.73
N ASP A 44 -5.69 -10.21 -11.76
CA ASP A 44 -6.01 -10.27 -10.34
C ASP A 44 -6.40 -8.86 -9.88
N ASP A 45 -7.41 -8.71 -9.03
CA ASP A 45 -7.80 -7.43 -8.43
C ASP A 45 -6.66 -6.86 -7.57
N ARG A 46 -5.68 -6.21 -8.22
CA ARG A 46 -4.49 -5.66 -7.57
C ARG A 46 -4.74 -4.24 -7.13
N TYR A 47 -4.18 -3.93 -5.96
CA TYR A 47 -4.24 -2.63 -5.33
C TYR A 47 -2.83 -2.08 -5.15
N LEU A 48 -2.68 -0.78 -5.37
CA LEU A 48 -1.57 0.01 -4.87
C LEU A 48 -2.12 0.92 -3.77
N ALA A 49 -1.54 0.81 -2.58
CA ALA A 49 -1.80 1.69 -1.46
C ALA A 49 -0.54 2.46 -1.09
N VAL A 50 -0.72 3.68 -0.58
CA VAL A 50 0.31 4.44 0.11
C VAL A 50 -0.24 4.90 1.45
N GLY A 51 0.52 4.67 2.53
CA GLY A 51 0.09 4.99 3.89
C GLY A 51 1.24 5.11 4.87
N ILE A 52 0.94 5.59 6.07
CA ILE A 52 1.94 5.95 7.08
C ILE A 52 2.06 4.82 8.11
N ASP A 53 3.25 4.27 8.27
CA ASP A 53 3.52 3.23 9.28
C ASP A 53 3.62 3.80 10.71
N GLN A 54 3.79 2.92 11.69
CA GLN A 54 3.90 3.29 13.11
C GLN A 54 5.11 4.17 13.44
N ARG A 55 6.11 4.24 12.55
CA ARG A 55 7.34 5.03 12.69
C ARG A 55 7.26 6.34 11.92
N GLY A 56 6.09 6.68 11.38
CA GLY A 56 5.88 7.87 10.57
C GLY A 56 6.46 7.79 9.15
N ARG A 57 6.92 6.61 8.69
CA ARG A 57 7.43 6.43 7.33
C ARG A 57 6.25 6.23 6.38
N LEU A 58 6.32 6.88 5.22
CA LEU A 58 5.40 6.60 4.14
C LEU A 58 5.81 5.29 3.45
N LEU A 59 4.90 4.31 3.41
CA LEU A 59 5.09 3.03 2.73
C LEU A 59 4.20 2.95 1.50
N GLU A 60 4.72 2.33 0.44
CA GLU A 60 3.92 1.80 -0.67
C GLU A 60 3.65 0.31 -0.44
N ILE A 61 2.41 -0.12 -0.71
CA ILE A 61 1.94 -1.49 -0.49
C ILE A 61 1.25 -1.96 -1.76
N THR A 62 1.71 -3.08 -2.33
CA THR A 62 0.99 -3.79 -3.37
C THR A 62 0.27 -4.98 -2.76
N ALA A 63 -1.03 -5.03 -2.98
CA ALA A 63 -1.89 -6.10 -2.50
C ALA A 63 -2.72 -6.69 -3.64
N VAL A 64 -3.21 -7.90 -3.43
CA VAL A 64 -4.16 -8.57 -4.31
C VAL A 64 -5.37 -9.02 -3.49
N ARG A 65 -6.56 -8.92 -4.07
CA ARG A 65 -7.77 -9.49 -3.47
C ARG A 65 -7.64 -11.02 -3.42
N LEU A 66 -7.87 -11.60 -2.25
CA LEU A 66 -8.05 -13.06 -2.13
C LEU A 66 -9.53 -13.42 -2.18
N ASP A 67 -10.37 -12.64 -1.49
CA ASP A 67 -11.82 -12.81 -1.43
C ASP A 67 -12.52 -11.46 -1.15
N ARG A 68 -13.81 -11.47 -0.79
CA ARG A 68 -14.58 -10.23 -0.54
C ARG A 68 -14.04 -9.42 0.64
N GLU A 69 -13.48 -10.09 1.64
CA GLU A 69 -13.11 -9.50 2.93
C GLU A 69 -11.61 -9.51 3.18
N THR A 70 -10.82 -10.21 2.35
CA THR A 70 -9.39 -10.44 2.56
C THR A 70 -8.56 -9.95 1.37
N VAL A 71 -7.49 -9.23 1.71
CA VAL A 71 -6.44 -8.82 0.75
C VAL A 71 -5.08 -9.31 1.24
N LEU A 72 -4.25 -9.77 0.30
CA LEU A 72 -2.87 -10.20 0.56
C LEU A 72 -1.90 -9.13 0.09
N ALA A 73 -1.20 -8.49 1.03
CA ALA A 73 -0.02 -7.69 0.72
C ALA A 73 1.17 -8.62 0.45
N PHE A 74 1.71 -8.57 -0.77
CA PHE A 74 2.86 -9.40 -1.17
C PHE A 74 4.13 -8.58 -1.46
N HIS A 75 3.99 -7.25 -1.53
CA HIS A 75 5.10 -6.32 -1.63
C HIS A 75 4.79 -5.06 -0.82
N ALA A 76 5.76 -4.62 -0.02
CA ALA A 76 5.72 -3.34 0.66
C ALA A 76 7.14 -2.82 0.84
N MET A 77 7.31 -1.51 0.69
CA MET A 77 8.58 -0.83 0.91
C MET A 77 8.34 0.65 1.21
N LYS A 78 9.39 1.38 1.58
CA LYS A 78 9.31 2.84 1.68
C LYS A 78 8.81 3.43 0.35
N ALA A 79 7.81 4.31 0.44
CA ALA A 79 7.12 4.84 -0.72
C ALA A 79 8.09 5.52 -1.69
N THR A 80 8.02 5.10 -2.95
CA THR A 80 8.79 5.70 -4.03
C THR A 80 8.07 6.92 -4.58
N VAL A 81 8.84 7.83 -5.17
CA VAL A 81 8.31 8.98 -5.91
C VAL A 81 7.34 8.53 -7.02
N LYS A 82 7.59 7.37 -7.63
CA LYS A 82 6.73 6.78 -8.66
C LYS A 82 5.36 6.41 -8.10
N ALA A 83 5.28 5.65 -7.01
CA ALA A 83 3.99 5.29 -6.41
C ALA A 83 3.20 6.50 -5.94
N VAL A 84 3.87 7.48 -5.31
CA VAL A 84 3.23 8.76 -4.92
C VAL A 84 2.68 9.50 -6.14
N THR A 85 3.41 9.50 -7.27
CA THR A 85 2.94 10.13 -8.53
C THR A 85 1.78 9.37 -9.15
N GLU A 86 1.86 8.03 -9.21
CA GLU A 86 0.82 7.15 -9.75
C GLU A 86 -0.51 7.35 -9.00
N LEU A 87 -0.43 7.52 -7.68
CA LEU A 87 -1.57 7.84 -6.83
C LEU A 87 -1.98 9.33 -6.88
N GLY A 88 -1.36 10.15 -7.72
CA GLY A 88 -1.73 11.57 -7.89
C GLY A 88 -1.41 12.45 -6.68
N LEU A 89 -0.54 12.01 -5.76
CA LEU A 89 -0.22 12.73 -4.52
C LEU A 89 0.92 13.76 -4.68
N LYS A 90 1.47 13.94 -5.88
CA LYS A 90 2.40 15.04 -6.14
C LYS A 90 1.65 16.36 -6.26
N THR A 91 2.03 17.32 -5.43
CA THR A 91 1.54 18.69 -5.55
C THR A 91 2.08 19.27 -6.88
N LYS A 92 1.19 19.75 -7.75
CA LYS A 92 1.61 20.79 -8.69
C LYS A 92 1.91 22.00 -7.80
N ARG A 93 3.18 22.34 -7.60
CA ARG A 93 3.53 23.68 -7.10
C ARG A 93 2.89 24.67 -8.08
N ARG A 94 1.78 25.30 -7.69
CA ARG A 94 1.31 26.52 -8.35
C ARG A 94 2.44 27.52 -8.12
N ARG A 95 3.23 27.79 -9.17
CA ARG A 95 4.06 28.99 -9.20
C ARG A 95 3.06 30.15 -9.20
N SER A 96 2.98 30.86 -8.08
CA SER A 96 2.44 32.22 -8.00
C SER A 96 3.38 33.16 -8.76
#